data_AF-H3BEH1-F1
#
_entry.id   AF-H3BEH1-F1
#
_cell.length_a   1.000
_cell.length_b   1.000
_cell.length_c   1.000
_cell.angle_alpha   90.00
_cell.angle_beta   90.00
_cell.angle_gamma   90.00
#
_symmetry.space_group_name_H-M   'P 1'
#
loop_
_entity.id
_entity.type
_entity.pdbx_description
1 polymer ?
#
loop_
_entity_poly.entity_id
_entity_poly.type
_entity_poly.pdbx_seq_one_letter_code
_entity_poly.pdbx_strand_id
1 'polypeptide(L)'
;MAACSRASWPLFLLALLAPSCRAADSANTVEFNVQPGGMVHSFSQSMSDYTCTFTYAAQGGTNEQWQMSVGVSEDNQLFSCSVWR
;
A
#
# COMPACT_ATOMS: atom_id res chain seq x y z
N MET A 1 8.31 -2.74 27.28
CA MET A 1 9.01 -1.61 27.91
C MET A 1 10.11 -1.14 26.97
N ALA A 2 9.88 -0.06 26.21
CA ALA A 2 10.93 0.62 25.46
C ALA A 2 11.36 1.83 26.29
N ALA A 3 12.52 1.75 26.93
CA ALA A 3 13.09 2.88 27.64
C ALA A 3 13.75 3.81 26.63
N CYS A 4 13.11 4.95 26.33
CA CYS A 4 13.80 6.06 25.67
C CYS A 4 14.32 7.00 26.76
N SER A 5 15.47 6.67 27.32
CA SER A 5 16.14 7.45 28.36
C SER A 5 16.60 8.80 27.78
N ARG A 6 16.00 9.89 28.29
CA ARG A 6 16.44 11.27 28.02
C ARG A 6 17.85 11.49 28.62
N ALA A 7 18.86 11.52 27.77
CA ALA A 7 20.22 11.88 28.16
C ALA A 7 20.38 13.42 28.18
N SER A 8 20.73 13.97 29.34
CA SER A 8 20.91 15.40 29.61
C SER A 8 22.39 15.84 29.46
N TRP A 9 22.70 16.48 28.31
CA TRP A 9 23.79 17.43 27.91
C TRP A 9 25.29 17.18 28.26
N PRO A 10 26.33 17.73 27.53
CA PRO A 10 26.32 18.86 26.58
C PRO A 10 26.99 18.68 25.18
N LEU A 11 26.62 19.63 24.30
CA LEU A 11 27.27 20.20 23.09
C LEU A 11 27.87 19.36 21.94
N PHE A 12 27.24 19.56 20.77
CA PHE A 12 27.82 19.85 19.44
C PHE A 12 28.79 18.84 18.79
N LEU A 13 28.28 18.09 17.78
CA LEU A 13 28.81 18.02 16.39
C LEU A 13 28.44 16.76 15.57
N LEU A 14 27.56 15.86 16.03
CA LEU A 14 27.21 14.67 15.24
C LEU A 14 25.70 14.50 14.99
N ALA A 15 25.09 15.51 14.37
CA ALA A 15 23.66 15.52 14.07
C ALA A 15 23.29 14.92 12.69
N LEU A 16 24.02 13.92 12.17
CA LEU A 16 23.83 13.44 10.78
C LEU A 16 23.51 11.95 10.59
N LEU A 17 23.32 11.18 11.66
CA LEU A 17 22.97 9.76 11.53
C LEU A 17 21.78 9.42 12.45
N ALA A 18 20.63 10.04 12.20
CA ALA A 18 19.37 9.52 12.72
C ALA A 18 18.95 8.32 11.84
N PRO A 19 18.78 7.10 12.39
CA PRO A 19 18.22 5.99 11.64
C PRO A 19 16.77 6.32 11.30
N SER A 20 16.46 6.46 10.02
CA SER A 20 15.08 6.62 9.56
C SER A 20 14.30 5.36 9.92
N CYS A 21 13.43 5.45 10.92
CA CYS A 21 12.46 4.40 11.20
C CYS A 21 11.47 4.38 10.01
N ARG A 22 11.65 3.42 9.10
CA ARG A 22 10.63 3.13 8.08
C ARG A 22 9.62 2.19 8.72
N ALA A 23 8.39 2.64 8.86
CA ALA A 23 7.27 1.73 9.11
C ALA A 23 7.21 0.73 7.96
N ALA A 24 7.22 -0.57 8.26
CA ALA A 24 7.08 -1.59 7.26
C ALA A 24 5.57 -1.81 7.02
N ASP A 25 5.01 -1.14 6.02
CA ASP A 25 3.62 -1.40 5.62
C ASP A 25 3.50 -2.82 5.07
N SER A 26 2.53 -3.58 5.61
CA SER A 26 2.19 -4.89 5.06
C SER A 26 1.28 -4.69 3.86
N ALA A 27 1.76 -5.05 2.66
CA ALA A 27 1.02 -4.91 1.42
C ALA A 27 0.95 -6.24 0.66
N ASN A 28 -0.20 -6.51 0.04
CA ASN A 28 -0.45 -7.65 -0.80
C ASN A 28 -0.73 -7.19 -2.22
N THR A 29 0.14 -7.56 -3.16
CA THR A 29 0.00 -7.22 -4.59
C THR A 29 -0.44 -8.45 -5.37
N VAL A 30 -1.46 -8.29 -6.20
CA VAL A 30 -2.04 -9.33 -7.06
C VAL A 30 -2.19 -8.83 -8.49
N GLU A 31 -2.11 -9.75 -9.44
CA GLU A 31 -2.35 -9.49 -10.85
C GLU A 31 -3.78 -9.87 -11.23
N PHE A 32 -4.40 -9.06 -12.09
CA PHE A 32 -5.70 -9.35 -12.66
C PHE A 32 -5.77 -8.88 -14.11
N ASN A 33 -6.71 -9.46 -14.86
CA ASN A 33 -6.84 -9.19 -16.28
C ASN A 33 -8.02 -8.23 -16.52
N VAL A 34 -7.73 -7.08 -17.13
CA VAL A 34 -8.71 -6.08 -17.56
C VAL A 34 -9.29 -6.51 -18.90
N GLN A 35 -10.61 -6.74 -18.93
CA GLN A 35 -11.32 -7.22 -20.11
C GLN A 35 -12.01 -6.05 -20.84
N PRO A 36 -11.82 -5.89 -22.16
CA PRO A 36 -12.56 -4.91 -22.93
C PRO A 36 -13.97 -5.43 -23.28
N GLY A 37 -14.75 -4.60 -23.99
CA GLY A 37 -16.05 -4.97 -24.55
C GLY A 37 -17.21 -4.11 -24.06
N GLY A 38 -16.94 -3.06 -23.30
CA GLY A 38 -17.94 -2.10 -22.81
C GLY A 38 -18.82 -2.61 -21.67
N MET A 39 -18.63 -3.86 -21.26
CA MET A 39 -19.30 -4.44 -20.09
C MET A 39 -18.64 -3.95 -18.81
N VAL A 40 -19.45 -3.85 -17.75
CA VAL A 40 -18.95 -3.50 -16.42
C VAL A 40 -18.39 -4.75 -15.74
N HIS A 41 -17.15 -4.68 -15.31
CA HIS A 41 -16.45 -5.71 -14.54
C HIS A 41 -16.07 -5.18 -13.16
N SER A 42 -15.78 -6.08 -12.22
CA SER A 42 -15.26 -5.72 -10.90
C SER A 42 -14.22 -6.73 -10.43
N PHE A 43 -13.11 -6.23 -9.91
CA PHE A 43 -12.08 -7.01 -9.25
C PHE A 43 -11.92 -6.51 -7.82
N SER A 44 -11.83 -7.41 -6.86
CA SER A 44 -11.74 -7.07 -5.44
C SER A 44 -10.58 -7.80 -4.78
N GLN A 45 -9.88 -7.09 -3.90
CA GLN A 45 -8.85 -7.66 -3.03
C GLN A 45 -9.08 -7.18 -1.60
N SER A 46 -8.95 -8.10 -0.65
CA SER A 46 -9.21 -7.84 0.77
C SER A 46 -7.97 -8.08 1.61
N MET A 47 -7.78 -7.27 2.65
CA MET A 47 -6.72 -7.42 3.63
C MET A 47 -7.24 -6.97 5.00
N SER A 48 -7.18 -7.88 5.98
CA SER A 48 -7.82 -7.70 7.29
C SER A 48 -9.31 -7.36 7.16
N ASP A 49 -9.72 -6.17 7.63
CA ASP A 49 -11.11 -5.71 7.62
C ASP A 49 -11.44 -4.82 6.41
N TYR A 50 -10.45 -4.57 5.55
CA TYR A 50 -10.59 -3.68 4.41
C TYR A 50 -10.71 -4.47 3.10
N THR A 51 -11.58 -3.99 2.22
CA THR A 51 -11.73 -4.53 0.86
C THR A 51 -11.64 -3.40 -0.14
N CYS A 52 -10.72 -3.52 -1.09
CA CYS A 52 -10.66 -2.63 -2.24
C CYS A 52 -11.36 -3.29 -3.43
N THR A 53 -12.30 -2.59 -4.04
CA THR A 53 -12.98 -3.03 -5.25
C THR A 53 -12.73 -2.03 -6.37
N PHE A 54 -12.21 -2.52 -7.48
CA PHE A 54 -12.04 -1.77 -8.72
C PHE A 54 -13.10 -2.18 -9.73
N THR A 55 -14.08 -1.30 -9.96
CA THR A 55 -15.14 -1.46 -10.95
C THR A 55 -14.81 -0.63 -12.19
N TYR A 56 -14.88 -1.24 -13.37
CA TYR A 56 -14.51 -0.59 -14.62
C TYR A 56 -15.38 -1.06 -15.79
N ALA A 57 -15.42 -0.24 -16.83
CA ALA A 57 -15.87 -0.64 -18.17
C ALA A 57 -14.87 -0.06 -19.18
N ALA A 58 -14.34 -0.92 -20.05
CA ALA A 58 -13.32 -0.54 -21.02
C ALA A 58 -13.70 -1.00 -22.43
N GLN A 59 -13.24 -0.27 -23.44
CA GLN A 59 -13.38 -0.64 -24.85
C GLN A 59 -11.99 -0.96 -25.42
N GLY A 60 -11.93 -1.93 -26.32
CA GLY A 60 -10.66 -2.40 -26.89
C GLY A 60 -10.82 -3.77 -27.55
N GLY A 61 -9.71 -4.31 -28.06
CA GLY A 61 -9.68 -5.61 -28.75
C GLY A 61 -8.92 -6.71 -28.02
N THR A 62 -8.21 -6.38 -26.93
CA THR A 62 -7.34 -7.31 -26.20
C THR A 62 -7.49 -7.11 -24.71
N ASN A 63 -7.24 -8.17 -23.94
CA ASN A 63 -7.15 -8.05 -22.50
C ASN A 63 -5.81 -7.42 -22.09
N GLU A 64 -5.78 -6.72 -20.95
CA GLU A 64 -4.56 -6.15 -20.39
C GLU A 64 -4.30 -6.69 -18.98
N GLN A 65 -3.07 -7.10 -18.69
CA GLN A 65 -2.66 -7.47 -17.33
C GLN A 65 -2.38 -6.20 -16.53
N TRP A 66 -3.00 -6.12 -15.35
CA TRP A 66 -2.85 -5.02 -14.40
C TRP A 66 -2.56 -5.60 -13.01
N GLN A 67 -2.12 -4.74 -12.12
CA GLN A 67 -1.79 -5.05 -10.73
C GLN A 67 -2.64 -4.21 -9.77
N MET A 68 -3.01 -4.83 -8.66
CA MET A 68 -3.64 -4.17 -7.52
C MET A 68 -2.83 -4.49 -6.28
N SER A 69 -2.53 -3.49 -5.45
CA SER A 69 -1.95 -3.70 -4.14
C SER A 69 -2.80 -3.07 -3.06
N VAL A 70 -3.06 -3.86 -2.04
CA VAL A 70 -3.78 -3.47 -0.84
C VAL A 70 -2.83 -3.57 0.33
N GLY A 71 -2.70 -2.50 1.11
CA GLY A 71 -1.85 -2.47 2.28
C GLY A 71 -2.53 -1.85 3.49
N VAL A 72 -2.15 -2.33 4.67
CA VAL A 72 -2.59 -1.82 5.97
C VAL A 72 -1.35 -1.56 6.82
N SER A 73 -1.29 -0.41 7.47
CA SER A 73 -0.19 -0.08 8.38
C SER A 73 -0.20 -0.97 9.62
N GLU A 74 0.95 -1.14 10.28
CA GLU A 74 1.07 -2.00 11.47
C GLU A 74 0.14 -1.60 12.63
N ASP A 75 -0.18 -0.31 12.74
CA ASP A 75 -1.11 0.24 13.74
C ASP A 75 -2.58 0.21 13.29
N ASN A 76 -2.87 -0.36 12.11
CA ASN A 76 -4.18 -0.43 11.47
C ASN A 76 -4.89 0.92 11.27
N GLN A 77 -4.15 2.04 11.35
CA GLN A 77 -4.71 3.38 11.21
C GLN A 77 -4.76 3.85 9.75
N LEU A 78 -3.91 3.28 8.89
CA LEU A 78 -3.80 3.66 7.49
C LEU A 78 -4.10 2.46 6.60
N PHE A 79 -4.87 2.74 5.55
CA PHE A 79 -5.20 1.82 4.48
C PHE A 79 -4.71 2.42 3.16
N SER A 80 -4.10 1.59 2.31
CA SER A 80 -3.74 1.95 0.95
C SER A 80 -4.32 0.95 -0.04
N CYS A 81 -4.87 1.46 -1.14
CA CYS A 81 -5.20 0.67 -2.31
C CYS A 81 -4.69 1.38 -3.55
N SER A 82 -3.85 0.68 -4.31
CA SER A 82 -3.24 1.18 -5.53
C SER A 82 -3.56 0.22 -6.68
N VAL A 83 -3.94 0.75 -7.83
CA VAL A 83 -4.22 0.00 -9.07
C VAL A 83 -3.39 0.59 -10.19
N TRP A 84 -2.66 -0.25 -10.92
CA TRP A 84 -1.79 0.19 -12.00
C TRP A 84 -1.60 -0.89 -13.06
N ARG A 85 -1.02 -0.50 -14.20
CA ARG A 85 -0.64 -1.39 -15.29
C ARG A 85 0.80 -1.86 -15.12
#